data_AF-A0A925ZGN5-F1
#
_entry.id   AF-A0A925ZGN5-F1
#
_cell.length_a   1.000
_cell.length_b   1.000
_cell.length_c   1.000
_cell.angle_alpha   90.00
_cell.angle_beta   90.00
_cell.angle_gamma   90.00
#
_symmetry.space_group_name_H-M   'P 1'
#
loop_
_entity.id
_entity.type
_entity.pdbx_description
1 polymer ?
#
loop_
_entity_poly.entity_id
_entity_poly.type
_entity_poly.pdbx_seq_one_letter_code
_entity_poly.pdbx_strand_id
1 'polypeptide(L)'
;MNKLNAVLLGTVLSLTILTVGCDPKAAAASSGIEIVSIKLDDWTNPKDGKVYVVALPTWKNNGKEDVRQVTFMAAIKGEEATQPKNDLSEPQFYGGVVEPGTTVEPKRVPEDGVVIGEKETFKELTADSVEISAIASGTDYVPPKKSDV
;
A
#
# COMPACT_ATOMS: atom_id res chain seq x y z
N MET A 1 -2.67 -21.94 -60.66
CA MET A 1 -2.80 -22.89 -59.53
C MET A 1 -1.45 -22.97 -58.82
N ASN A 2 -1.44 -22.58 -57.53
CA ASN A 2 -0.57 -22.93 -56.39
C ASN A 2 0.95 -23.08 -56.56
N LYS A 3 1.83 -22.69 -55.62
CA LYS A 3 1.83 -21.90 -54.37
C LYS A 3 3.33 -21.72 -54.06
N LEU A 4 3.79 -20.49 -53.82
CA LEU A 4 5.13 -20.20 -53.30
C LEU A 4 5.17 -20.55 -51.80
N ASN A 5 6.02 -21.50 -51.42
CA ASN A 5 6.36 -21.75 -50.01
C ASN A 5 7.60 -20.91 -49.65
N ALA A 6 7.38 -19.67 -49.23
CA ALA A 6 8.36 -18.90 -48.48
C ALA A 6 7.88 -18.82 -47.03
N VAL A 7 8.31 -19.80 -46.22
CA VAL A 7 8.16 -19.73 -44.77
C VAL A 7 9.37 -18.95 -44.25
N LEU A 8 9.25 -17.62 -44.27
CA LEU A 8 10.12 -16.75 -43.49
C LEU A 8 9.53 -16.69 -42.09
N LEU A 9 9.88 -17.68 -41.26
CA LEU A 9 9.46 -17.73 -39.88
C LEU A 9 10.27 -16.69 -39.12
N GLY A 10 9.65 -15.52 -38.96
CA GLY A 10 10.13 -14.46 -38.11
C GLY A 10 10.09 -14.88 -36.66
N THR A 11 11.22 -14.72 -35.99
CA THR A 11 11.27 -14.36 -34.57
C THR A 11 12.49 -13.46 -34.43
N VAL A 12 12.28 -12.17 -34.70
CA VAL A 12 13.05 -11.13 -34.04
C VAL A 12 12.79 -11.37 -32.56
N LEU A 13 13.79 -11.91 -31.87
CA LEU A 13 13.84 -12.02 -30.43
C LEU A 13 13.90 -10.57 -29.91
N SER A 14 12.75 -9.92 -29.90
CA SER A 14 12.57 -8.59 -29.31
C SER A 14 12.86 -8.74 -27.83
N LEU A 15 14.10 -8.39 -27.52
CA LEU A 15 14.61 -7.93 -26.25
C LEU A 15 13.56 -7.01 -25.60
N THR A 16 12.58 -7.61 -24.90
CA THR A 16 11.66 -6.84 -24.08
C THR A 16 12.39 -6.66 -22.77
N ILE A 17 13.15 -5.58 -22.77
CA ILE A 17 13.84 -4.99 -21.65
C ILE A 17 12.87 -5.06 -20.45
N LEU A 18 13.19 -5.93 -19.50
CA LEU A 18 12.66 -5.87 -18.14
C LEU A 18 13.21 -4.59 -17.52
N THR A 19 12.66 -3.44 -17.91
CA THR A 19 12.77 -2.23 -17.12
C THR A 19 11.97 -2.50 -15.86
N VAL A 20 12.68 -2.90 -14.81
CA VAL A 20 12.32 -2.74 -13.40
C VAL A 20 12.15 -1.24 -13.13
N GLY A 21 11.12 -0.65 -13.73
CA GLY A 21 10.44 0.52 -13.23
C GLY A 21 9.23 -0.02 -12.51
N CYS A 22 9.39 -0.33 -11.22
CA CYS A 22 8.27 -0.69 -10.36
C CYS A 22 7.41 0.57 -10.26
N ASP A 23 6.45 0.73 -11.17
CA ASP A 23 5.44 1.77 -11.07
C ASP A 23 4.59 1.39 -9.85
N PRO A 24 4.61 2.17 -8.76
CA PRO A 24 3.87 1.83 -7.54
C PRO A 24 2.36 1.72 -7.81
N LYS A 25 1.84 2.35 -8.88
CA LYS A 25 0.46 2.16 -9.32
C LYS A 25 0.21 0.78 -9.95
N ALA A 26 1.19 0.21 -10.64
CA ALA A 26 1.10 -1.15 -11.17
C ALA A 26 1.28 -2.21 -10.06
N ALA A 27 2.11 -1.93 -9.05
CA ALA A 27 2.27 -2.78 -7.86
C ALA A 27 1.01 -2.76 -6.96
N ALA A 28 0.33 -1.62 -6.84
CA ALA A 28 -0.98 -1.54 -6.19
C ALA A 28 -2.03 -2.41 -6.92
N ALA A 29 -2.02 -2.40 -8.26
CA ALA A 29 -2.90 -3.24 -9.08
C ALA A 29 -2.57 -4.74 -9.02
N SER A 30 -1.34 -5.13 -8.65
CA SER A 30 -0.97 -6.54 -8.47
C SER A 30 -1.26 -7.10 -7.06
N SER A 31 -1.60 -6.24 -6.09
CA SER A 31 -1.75 -6.66 -4.69
C SER A 31 -3.13 -7.23 -4.33
N GLY A 32 -4.13 -7.04 -5.20
CA GLY A 32 -5.51 -7.45 -4.93
C GLY A 32 -6.20 -6.69 -3.80
N ILE A 33 -5.55 -5.69 -3.18
CA ILE A 33 -6.15 -4.93 -2.08
C ILE A 33 -7.05 -3.82 -2.59
N GLU A 34 -8.30 -3.82 -2.13
CA GLU A 34 -9.25 -2.73 -2.30
C GLU A 34 -9.38 -1.94 -0.99
N ILE A 35 -9.24 -0.62 -1.03
CA ILE A 35 -9.60 0.25 0.10
C ILE A 35 -11.10 0.47 0.06
N VAL A 36 -11.81 0.02 1.09
CA VAL A 36 -13.28 0.07 1.20
C VAL A 36 -13.73 1.38 1.83
N SER A 37 -13.03 1.83 2.87
CA SER A 37 -13.32 3.10 3.54
C SER A 37 -12.08 3.61 4.28
N ILE A 38 -12.11 4.89 4.65
CA ILE A 38 -11.06 5.53 5.44
C ILE A 38 -11.72 6.20 6.64
N LYS A 39 -11.21 5.91 7.83
CA LYS A 39 -11.51 6.68 9.05
C LYS A 39 -10.31 7.58 9.35
N LEU A 40 -10.56 8.80 9.81
CA LEU A 40 -9.53 9.63 10.42
C LEU A 40 -9.64 9.55 11.94
N ASP A 41 -8.49 9.44 12.61
CA ASP A 41 -8.41 9.47 14.06
C ASP A 41 -7.23 10.34 14.52
N ASP A 42 -7.32 10.83 15.75
CA ASP A 42 -6.25 11.61 16.35
C ASP A 42 -5.33 10.67 17.16
N TRP A 43 -4.03 10.89 17.05
CA TRP A 43 -3.03 10.20 17.86
C TRP A 43 -2.10 11.20 18.52
N THR A 44 -2.00 11.16 19.85
CA THR A 44 -0.98 11.91 20.58
C THR A 44 0.32 11.12 20.58
N ASN A 45 1.33 11.64 19.89
CA ASN A 45 2.64 11.01 19.85
C ASN A 45 3.30 11.12 21.23
N PRO A 46 3.63 10.00 21.92
CA PRO A 46 4.20 10.04 23.25
C PRO A 46 5.63 10.62 23.28
N LYS A 47 6.30 10.73 22.13
CA LYS A 47 7.67 11.26 22.05
C LYS A 47 7.74 12.78 22.14
N ASP A 48 6.77 13.49 21.55
CA ASP A 48 6.77 14.95 21.45
C ASP A 48 5.49 15.61 22.01
N GLY A 49 4.49 14.82 22.41
CA GLY A 49 3.22 15.29 22.96
C GLY A 49 2.27 15.93 21.94
N LYS A 50 2.63 15.93 20.65
CA LYS A 50 1.81 16.54 19.60
C LYS A 50 0.71 15.61 19.13
N VAL A 51 -0.36 16.20 18.61
CA VAL A 51 -1.49 15.46 18.02
C VAL A 51 -1.29 15.34 16.51
N TYR A 52 -1.31 14.12 16.02
CA TYR A 52 -1.24 13.78 14.62
C TYR A 52 -2.56 13.22 14.13
N VAL A 53 -2.88 13.45 12.86
CA VAL A 53 -4.00 12.78 12.20
C VAL A 53 -3.52 11.49 11.58
N VAL A 54 -4.23 10.40 11.86
CA VAL A 54 -3.96 9.06 11.33
C VAL A 54 -5.11 8.65 10.42
N ALA A 55 -4.79 8.23 9.20
CA ALA A 55 -5.74 7.63 8.30
C ALA A 55 -5.75 6.11 8.47
N LEU A 56 -6.92 5.57 8.82
CA LEU A 56 -7.16 4.17 9.15
C LEU A 56 -8.00 3.54 8.03
N PRO A 57 -7.36 2.87 7.05
CA PRO A 57 -8.07 2.22 5.97
C PRO A 57 -8.77 0.94 6.45
N THR A 58 -10.04 0.79 6.10
CA THR A 58 -10.66 -0.53 5.98
C THR A 58 -10.37 -1.05 4.59
N TRP A 59 -9.87 -2.27 4.49
CA TRP A 59 -9.43 -2.83 3.22
C TRP A 59 -9.91 -4.27 3.03
N LYS A 60 -9.94 -4.72 1.78
CA LYS A 60 -10.39 -6.05 1.40
C LYS A 60 -9.38 -6.72 0.51
N ASN A 61 -9.06 -7.99 0.79
CA ASN A 61 -8.31 -8.82 -0.14
C ASN A 61 -9.25 -9.29 -1.26
N ASN A 62 -9.27 -8.62 -2.41
CA ASN A 62 -9.93 -9.09 -3.63
C ASN A 62 -8.97 -9.84 -4.57
N GLY A 63 -7.74 -10.12 -4.13
CA GLY A 63 -6.78 -10.93 -4.85
C GLY A 63 -7.20 -12.39 -4.96
N LYS A 64 -6.38 -13.18 -5.66
CA LYS A 64 -6.56 -14.64 -5.76
C LYS A 64 -5.73 -15.41 -4.74
N GLU A 65 -4.87 -14.71 -4.02
CA GLU A 65 -3.87 -15.27 -3.11
C GLU A 65 -4.08 -14.71 -1.71
N ASP A 66 -3.57 -15.44 -0.74
CA ASP A 66 -3.53 -15.04 0.66
C ASP A 66 -2.61 -13.85 0.87
N VAL A 67 -3.04 -12.93 1.72
CA VAL A 67 -2.26 -11.75 2.12
C VAL A 67 -1.77 -11.93 3.55
N ARG A 68 -0.49 -11.65 3.79
CA ARG A 68 0.11 -11.68 5.14
C ARG A 68 0.60 -10.32 5.60
N GLN A 69 0.83 -9.42 4.65
CA GLN A 69 1.35 -8.08 4.91
C GLN A 69 0.70 -7.07 4.01
N VAL A 70 0.45 -5.88 4.57
CA VAL A 70 -0.02 -4.72 3.82
C VAL A 70 0.71 -3.48 4.31
N THR A 71 1.26 -2.74 3.34
CA THR A 71 1.83 -1.41 3.54
C THR A 71 0.90 -0.40 2.88
N PHE A 72 0.53 0.64 3.63
CA PHE A 72 -0.31 1.72 3.15
C PHE A 72 0.53 2.96 2.86
N MET A 73 0.17 3.66 1.79
CA MET A 73 0.70 4.97 1.45
C MET A 73 -0.49 5.92 1.32
N ALA A 74 -0.46 7.00 2.08
CA ALA A 74 -1.49 8.02 2.04
C ALA A 74 -1.00 9.29 1.34
N ALA A 75 -1.92 9.97 0.65
CA ALA A 75 -1.74 11.29 0.07
C ALA A 75 -2.99 12.14 0.35
N ILE A 76 -2.81 13.46 0.44
CA ILE A 76 -3.92 14.41 0.53
C ILE A 76 -4.25 14.89 -0.88
N LYS A 77 -5.52 14.82 -1.28
CA LYS A 77 -5.98 15.26 -2.60
C LYS A 77 -5.66 16.73 -2.82
N GLY A 78 -4.98 17.03 -3.91
CA GLY A 78 -4.64 18.41 -4.29
C GLY A 78 -3.39 18.96 -3.61
N GLU A 79 -2.73 18.20 -2.75
CA GLU A 79 -1.39 18.50 -2.25
C GLU A 79 -0.36 17.56 -2.90
N GLU A 80 0.83 18.05 -3.20
CA GLU A 80 1.96 17.14 -3.49
C GLU A 80 2.16 16.29 -2.24
N ALA A 81 2.16 14.96 -2.40
CA ALA A 81 2.23 14.01 -1.30
C ALA A 81 3.37 14.39 -0.34
N THR A 82 3.02 15.01 0.78
CA THR A 82 3.93 15.17 1.90
C THR A 82 4.00 13.80 2.54
N GLN A 83 4.94 12.98 2.06
CA GLN A 83 5.23 11.74 2.76
C GLN A 83 5.57 12.13 4.20
N PRO A 84 4.83 11.63 5.20
CA PRO A 84 5.27 11.76 6.57
C PRO A 84 6.69 11.20 6.63
N LYS A 85 7.64 11.95 7.21
CA LYS A 85 9.01 11.46 7.49
C LYS A 85 9.02 10.36 8.56
N ASN A 86 7.89 9.70 8.81
CA ASN A 86 7.87 8.46 9.55
C ASN A 86 8.40 7.39 8.60
N ASP A 87 9.63 7.00 8.91
CA ASP A 87 10.32 5.83 8.42
C ASP A 87 9.31 4.74 8.04
N LEU A 88 9.06 4.58 6.74
CA LEU A 88 8.15 3.59 6.13
C LEU A 88 8.67 2.15 6.33
N SER A 89 9.44 1.90 7.38
CA SER A 89 10.26 0.71 7.52
C SER A 89 9.45 -0.51 7.98
N GLU A 90 8.20 -0.34 8.44
CA GLU A 90 7.36 -1.43 8.93
C GLU A 90 5.96 -1.42 8.28
N PRO A 91 5.46 -2.57 7.79
CA PRO A 91 4.10 -2.68 7.25
C PRO A 91 3.04 -2.46 8.35
N GLN A 92 1.96 -1.73 8.03
CA GLN A 92 0.87 -1.44 8.97
C GLN A 92 0.04 -2.67 9.31
N PHE A 93 0.00 -3.65 8.41
CA PHE A 93 -0.51 -4.98 8.70
C PHE A 93 0.61 -6.01 8.58
N TYR A 94 0.82 -6.76 9.67
CA TYR A 94 1.68 -7.93 9.74
C TYR A 94 1.02 -8.95 10.65
N GLY A 95 0.68 -10.14 10.15
CA GLY A 95 0.01 -11.12 11.00
C GLY A 95 -0.50 -12.37 10.29
N GLY A 96 -1.68 -12.81 10.74
CA GLY A 96 -2.34 -14.01 10.21
C GLY A 96 -2.69 -13.91 8.73
N VAL A 97 -2.91 -15.06 8.12
CA VAL A 97 -3.37 -15.18 6.73
C VAL A 97 -4.72 -14.47 6.56
N VAL A 98 -4.78 -13.56 5.59
CA VAL A 98 -6.01 -12.91 5.13
C VAL A 98 -6.38 -13.50 3.78
N GLU A 99 -7.38 -14.38 3.81
CA GLU A 99 -7.87 -15.09 2.62
C GLU A 99 -8.58 -14.13 1.65
N PRO A 100 -8.61 -14.46 0.34
CA PRO A 100 -9.45 -13.78 -0.64
C PRO A 100 -10.90 -13.60 -0.19
N GLY A 101 -11.46 -12.42 -0.45
CA GLY A 101 -12.79 -11.99 -0.05
C GLY A 101 -12.89 -11.39 1.36
N THR A 102 -11.84 -11.50 2.18
CA THR A 102 -11.85 -11.01 3.56
C THR A 102 -11.70 -9.50 3.63
N THR A 103 -12.57 -8.84 4.42
CA THR A 103 -12.45 -7.43 4.80
C THR A 103 -11.79 -7.32 6.16
N VAL A 104 -10.83 -6.41 6.28
CA VAL A 104 -10.06 -6.13 7.49
C VAL A 104 -10.32 -4.69 7.91
N GLU A 105 -10.77 -4.54 9.16
CA GLU A 105 -10.97 -3.25 9.80
C GLU A 105 -9.77 -2.93 10.71
N PRO A 106 -9.34 -1.65 10.76
CA PRO A 106 -8.26 -1.20 11.63
C PRO A 106 -8.73 -1.21 13.09
N LYS A 107 -7.86 -1.64 14.01
CA LYS A 107 -8.17 -1.77 15.45
C LYS A 107 -7.29 -0.91 16.33
N ARG A 108 -6.08 -0.56 15.88
CA ARG A 108 -5.04 0.14 16.66
C ARG A 108 -4.64 1.44 15.98
N VAL A 109 -4.34 2.44 16.80
CA VAL A 109 -3.91 3.76 16.36
C VAL A 109 -2.60 4.10 17.09
N PRO A 110 -1.51 4.39 16.35
CA PRO A 110 -1.44 4.61 14.90
C PRO A 110 -1.11 3.35 14.08
N GLU A 111 -0.90 2.20 14.72
CA GLU A 111 -0.19 1.06 14.13
C GLU A 111 -0.86 0.46 12.88
N ASP A 112 -2.20 0.46 12.83
CA ASP A 112 -2.94 -0.10 11.70
C ASP A 112 -3.22 0.96 10.60
N GLY A 113 -2.65 2.18 10.72
CA GLY A 113 -2.93 3.30 9.84
C GLY A 113 -1.68 4.04 9.35
N VAL A 114 -1.92 5.10 8.58
CA VAL A 114 -0.88 5.99 8.08
C VAL A 114 -0.98 7.33 8.80
N VAL A 115 0.08 7.73 9.50
CA VAL A 115 0.18 9.06 10.10
C VAL A 115 0.30 10.09 8.97
N ILE A 116 -0.71 10.94 8.80
CA ILE A 116 -0.75 11.93 7.70
C ILE A 116 0.12 13.14 8.04
N GLY A 117 0.03 13.64 9.27
CA GLY A 117 0.76 14.83 9.71
C GLY A 117 0.23 15.38 11.03
N GLU A 118 0.83 16.47 11.50
CA GLU A 118 0.39 17.16 12.72
C GLU A 118 -1.01 17.78 12.49
N LYS A 119 -1.93 17.62 13.44
CA LYS A 119 -3.32 18.08 13.27
C LYS A 119 -3.42 19.58 12.99
N GLU A 120 -2.55 20.37 13.61
CA GLU A 120 -2.54 21.83 13.48
C GLU A 120 -2.13 22.31 12.07
N THR A 121 -1.51 21.46 11.25
CA THR A 121 -1.16 21.84 9.87
C THR A 121 -2.37 21.84 8.93
N PHE A 122 -3.46 21.17 9.31
CA PHE A 122 -4.65 21.03 8.49
C PHE A 122 -5.76 21.95 8.99
N LYS A 123 -6.28 22.81 8.11
CA LYS A 123 -7.44 23.68 8.45
C LYS A 123 -8.72 22.85 8.60
N GLU A 124 -8.91 21.89 7.70
CA GLU A 124 -10.00 20.93 7.71
C GLU A 124 -9.52 19.71 6.89
N LEU A 125 -9.44 18.55 7.53
CA LEU A 125 -9.11 17.29 6.86
C LEU A 125 -10.27 16.33 7.05
N THR A 126 -10.77 15.76 5.96
CA THR A 126 -11.87 14.79 5.95
C THR A 126 -11.40 13.50 5.29
N ALA A 127 -12.09 12.37 5.55
CA ALA A 127 -11.75 11.11 4.90
C ALA A 127 -11.77 11.22 3.36
N ASP A 128 -12.68 12.02 2.80
CA ASP A 128 -12.81 12.24 1.35
C ASP A 128 -11.61 12.99 0.74
N SER A 129 -10.85 13.72 1.57
CA SER A 129 -9.65 14.44 1.16
C SER A 129 -8.39 13.57 1.18
N VAL A 130 -8.46 12.33 1.66
CA VAL A 130 -7.33 11.41 1.74
C VAL A 130 -7.45 10.31 0.70
N GLU A 131 -6.38 10.05 -0.03
CA GLU A 131 -6.22 8.87 -0.90
C GLU A 131 -5.26 7.90 -0.23
N ILE A 132 -5.64 6.64 -0.15
CA ILE A 132 -4.78 5.56 0.32
C ILE A 132 -4.57 4.57 -0.81
N SER A 133 -3.31 4.22 -1.03
CA SER A 133 -2.90 3.08 -1.83
C SER A 133 -2.27 2.02 -0.95
N ALA A 134 -2.37 0.76 -1.37
CA ALA A 134 -1.88 -0.37 -0.62
C ALA A 134 -0.97 -1.23 -1.49
N ILE A 135 0.08 -1.78 -0.86
CA ILE A 135 0.93 -2.82 -1.43
C ILE A 135 0.83 -4.01 -0.48
N ALA A 136 0.45 -5.17 -1.02
CA ALA A 136 0.37 -6.40 -0.24
C ALA A 136 1.39 -7.44 -0.69
N SER A 137 1.77 -8.31 0.24
CA SER A 137 2.61 -9.47 0.00
C SER A 137 2.03 -10.72 0.66
N GLY A 138 2.08 -11.84 -0.07
CA GLY A 138 1.77 -13.17 0.44
C GLY A 138 2.97 -13.90 1.06
N THR A 139 4.20 -13.37 0.90
CA THR A 139 5.41 -13.99 1.46
C THR A 139 5.72 -13.46 2.86
N ASP A 140 6.30 -14.33 3.70
CA ASP A 140 6.78 -13.99 5.04
C ASP A 140 8.02 -13.06 4.96
N TYR A 141 7.84 -11.76 4.73
CA TYR A 141 8.89 -10.80 5.06
C TYR A 141 8.96 -10.73 6.60
N VAL A 142 9.86 -11.50 7.20
CA VAL A 142 10.22 -11.36 8.62
C VAL A 142 11.08 -10.08 8.71
N PRO A 143 10.57 -8.94 9.23
CA PRO A 143 11.47 -7.84 9.55
C PRO A 143 12.56 -8.39 10.47
N PRO A 144 13.84 -8.06 10.27
CA PRO A 144 14.89 -8.52 11.16
C PRO A 144 14.46 -8.15 12.58
N LYS A 145 14.27 -9.17 13.44
CA LYS A 145 13.93 -8.98 14.85
C LYS A 145 14.74 -7.80 15.37
N LYS A 146 14.08 -6.71 15.76
CA LYS A 146 14.67 -5.86 16.79
C LYS A 146 14.75 -6.78 18.00
N SER A 147 15.94 -7.33 18.24
CA SER A 147 16.22 -8.08 19.45
C SER A 147 15.84 -7.19 20.61
N ASP A 148 15.05 -7.71 21.53
CA ASP A 148 14.79 -7.08 22.83
C ASP A 148 16.15 -6.70 23.45
N VAL A 149 16.44 -5.40 23.48
CA VAL A 149 17.47 -4.77 24.33
C VAL A 149 16.87 -3.51 24.91
#